data_AF-A0A016T9I0-F1
#
_entry.id   AF-A0A016T9I0-F1
#
_cell.length_a   1.000
_cell.length_b   1.000
_cell.length_c   1.000
_cell.angle_alpha   90.00
_cell.angle_beta   90.00
_cell.angle_gamma   90.00
#
_symmetry.space_group_name_H-M   'P 1'
#
loop_
_entity.id
_entity.type
_entity.pdbx_description
1 polymer ?
#
loop_
_entity_poly.entity_id
_entity_poly.type
_entity_poly.pdbx_seq_one_letter_code
_entity_poly.pdbx_strand_id
1 'polypeptide(L)'
;MPLVGFIAFVVYLLASASAQTVPDCTKNNRWAPGYLPELPMIRENFFHTIDKIKKGMRYSCYLEKLAHNLVKEPLECIGSPYKITFADGPTNLIKLGKIVNGWKDQLTNMGRVREFGCNLLQFGDKHRVACVYK
;
A
#
# COMPACT_ATOMS: atom_id res chain seq x y z
N MET A 1 60.65 20.32 -4.30
CA MET A 1 59.81 19.65 -5.33
C MET A 1 59.67 18.18 -4.95
N PRO A 2 58.47 17.56 -4.95
CA PRO A 2 57.12 18.13 -4.86
C PRO A 2 56.35 17.69 -3.60
N LEU A 3 55.31 18.48 -3.29
CA LEU A 3 54.20 18.14 -2.39
C LEU A 3 53.44 16.93 -2.97
N VAL A 4 53.19 15.91 -2.16
CA VAL A 4 52.21 14.86 -2.49
C VAL A 4 50.90 15.23 -1.79
N GLY A 5 50.03 15.91 -2.53
CA GLY A 5 48.67 16.23 -2.10
C GLY A 5 47.80 14.98 -2.12
N PHE A 6 47.32 14.55 -0.96
CA PHE A 6 46.26 13.55 -0.84
C PHE A 6 44.92 14.19 -1.20
N ILE A 7 44.45 13.96 -2.41
CA ILE A 7 43.09 14.34 -2.84
C ILE A 7 42.13 13.32 -2.21
N ALA A 8 41.46 13.72 -1.12
CA ALA A 8 40.37 12.97 -0.53
C ALA A 8 39.13 13.06 -1.45
N PHE A 9 38.91 12.02 -2.24
CA PHE A 9 37.71 11.87 -3.07
C PHE A 9 36.54 11.44 -2.15
N VAL A 10 35.78 12.42 -1.66
CA VAL A 10 34.52 12.20 -0.94
C VAL A 10 33.49 11.73 -1.95
N VAL A 11 33.31 10.42 -2.07
CA VAL A 11 32.25 9.80 -2.87
C VAL A 11 30.93 10.06 -2.15
N TYR A 12 30.25 11.13 -2.54
CA TYR A 12 28.84 11.33 -2.20
C TYR A 12 28.03 10.23 -2.90
N LEU A 13 27.64 9.20 -2.14
CA LEU A 13 26.64 8.23 -2.56
C LEU A 13 25.30 8.96 -2.70
N LEU A 14 25.03 9.46 -3.90
CA LEU A 14 23.70 9.85 -4.33
C LEU A 14 22.84 8.58 -4.32
N ALA A 15 22.15 8.33 -3.21
CA ALA A 15 21.11 7.34 -3.14
C ALA A 15 20.03 7.74 -4.16
N SER A 16 20.08 7.15 -5.34
CA SER A 16 19.06 7.32 -6.35
C SER A 16 17.76 6.81 -5.76
N ALA A 17 16.81 7.71 -5.49
CA ALA A 17 15.46 7.33 -5.13
C ALA A 17 14.83 6.65 -6.35
N SER A 18 15.03 5.34 -6.47
CA SER A 18 14.32 4.54 -7.45
C SER A 18 12.83 4.67 -7.12
N ALA A 19 12.07 5.24 -8.07
CA ALA A 19 10.62 5.23 -7.98
C ALA A 19 10.20 3.76 -7.83
N GLN A 20 9.59 3.41 -6.70
CA GLN A 20 9.10 2.06 -6.51
C GLN A 20 7.98 1.82 -7.53
N THR A 21 8.17 0.85 -8.41
CA THR A 21 7.13 0.42 -9.33
C THR A 21 6.11 -0.40 -8.56
N VAL A 22 4.84 0.02 -8.64
CA VAL A 22 3.72 -0.72 -8.08
C VAL A 22 3.58 -2.04 -8.87
N PRO A 23 3.54 -3.21 -8.21
CA PRO A 23 3.52 -4.48 -8.91
C PRO A 23 2.18 -4.73 -9.61
N ASP A 24 2.24 -5.49 -10.70
CA ASP A 24 1.06 -6.00 -11.38
C ASP A 24 0.58 -7.29 -10.71
N CYS A 25 -0.51 -7.18 -9.94
CA CYS A 25 -1.08 -8.31 -9.20
C CYS A 25 -1.89 -9.28 -10.06
N THR A 26 -2.00 -9.04 -11.39
CA THR A 26 -2.71 -9.93 -12.32
C THR A 26 -1.81 -11.02 -12.92
N LYS A 27 -0.49 -10.83 -12.90
CA LYS A 27 0.45 -11.68 -13.66
C LYS A 27 0.78 -13.04 -13.05
N ASN A 28 0.38 -13.32 -11.80
CA ASN A 28 0.79 -14.53 -11.07
C ASN A 28 -0.38 -15.31 -10.45
N ASN A 29 -1.49 -15.46 -11.18
CA ASN A 29 -2.78 -15.94 -10.68
C ASN A 29 -2.88 -17.44 -10.29
N ARG A 30 -2.02 -17.92 -9.38
CA ARG A 30 -2.28 -19.11 -8.54
C ARG A 30 -3.04 -18.72 -7.26
N TRP A 31 -3.95 -17.76 -7.34
CA TRP A 31 -4.68 -17.27 -6.18
C TRP A 31 -6.12 -17.82 -6.19
N ALA A 32 -6.71 -17.92 -4.99
CA ALA A 32 -7.96 -18.62 -4.75
C ALA A 32 -9.12 -18.15 -5.66
N PRO A 33 -10.10 -19.02 -5.98
CA PRO A 33 -11.28 -18.66 -6.76
C PRO A 33 -11.97 -17.42 -6.20
N GLY A 34 -12.32 -16.47 -7.07
CA GLY A 34 -13.04 -15.25 -6.68
C GLY A 34 -12.17 -14.12 -6.10
N TYR A 35 -10.85 -14.19 -6.21
CA TYR A 35 -9.99 -13.01 -6.04
C TYR A 35 -10.11 -12.09 -7.26
N LEU A 36 -10.45 -10.82 -7.02
CA LEU A 36 -10.44 -9.77 -8.03
C LEU A 36 -9.34 -8.78 -7.64
N PRO A 37 -8.17 -8.80 -8.31
CA PRO A 37 -7.14 -7.80 -8.07
C PRO A 37 -7.68 -6.42 -8.40
N GLU A 38 -7.17 -5.41 -7.69
CA GLU A 38 -7.53 -4.03 -7.98
C GLU A 38 -7.08 -3.63 -9.38
N LEU A 39 -7.82 -2.71 -9.99
CA LEU A 39 -7.38 -2.11 -11.23
C LEU A 39 -6.04 -1.40 -11.00
N PRO A 40 -5.07 -1.48 -11.95
CA PRO A 40 -3.75 -0.87 -11.79
C PRO A 40 -3.79 0.60 -11.34
N MET A 41 -4.73 1.40 -11.88
CA MET A 41 -4.90 2.80 -11.50
C MET A 41 -5.34 2.99 -10.03
N ILE A 42 -6.20 2.10 -9.52
CA ILE A 42 -6.64 2.14 -8.13
C ILE A 42 -5.46 1.79 -7.21
N ARG A 43 -4.68 0.79 -7.59
CA ARG A 43 -3.46 0.38 -6.88
C ARG A 43 -2.43 1.51 -6.79
N GLU A 44 -2.17 2.18 -7.91
CA GLU A 44 -1.28 3.35 -7.95
C GLU A 44 -1.82 4.48 -7.08
N ASN A 45 -3.13 4.74 -7.09
CA ASN A 45 -3.74 5.76 -6.24
C ASN A 45 -3.58 5.43 -4.75
N PHE A 46 -3.80 4.18 -4.33
CA PHE A 46 -3.50 3.73 -2.97
C PHE A 46 -2.03 3.94 -2.63
N PHE A 47 -1.13 3.54 -3.54
CA PHE A 47 0.30 3.68 -3.32
C PHE A 47 0.70 5.13 -3.09
N HIS A 48 0.32 6.03 -3.99
CA HIS A 48 0.67 7.44 -3.88
C HIS A 48 0.05 8.14 -2.68
N THR A 49 -1.19 7.80 -2.33
CA THR A 49 -1.87 8.43 -1.17
C THR A 49 -1.28 7.95 0.16
N ILE A 50 -0.96 6.67 0.28
CA ILE A 50 -0.32 6.12 1.49
C ILE A 50 1.13 6.58 1.61
N ASP A 51 1.92 6.57 0.53
CA ASP A 51 3.33 6.99 0.55
C ASP A 51 3.50 8.46 0.94
N LYS A 52 2.53 9.33 0.58
CA LYS A 52 2.47 10.72 1.06
C LYS A 52 2.36 10.85 2.58
N ILE A 53 1.76 9.87 3.26
CA ILE A 53 1.56 9.87 4.71
C ILE A 53 2.68 9.10 5.42
N LYS A 54 3.02 7.91 4.93
CA LYS A 54 4.03 7.02 5.50
C LYS A 54 4.91 6.46 4.38
N LYS A 55 6.09 7.06 4.24
CA LYS A 55 7.04 6.74 3.17
C LYS A 55 7.71 5.38 3.33
N GLY A 56 8.16 4.85 2.20
CA GLY A 56 9.15 3.76 2.16
C GLY A 56 8.55 2.37 2.36
N MET A 57 7.23 2.24 2.30
CA MET A 57 6.57 0.94 2.22
C MET A 57 6.43 0.49 0.78
N ARG A 58 6.53 -0.82 0.55
CA ARG A 58 6.33 -1.45 -0.76
C ARG A 58 4.90 -1.95 -0.89
N TYR A 59 4.33 -1.82 -2.07
CA TYR A 59 3.04 -2.43 -2.36
C TYR A 59 3.20 -3.95 -2.55
N SER A 60 2.32 -4.75 -1.94
CA SER A 60 2.39 -6.21 -1.89
C SER A 60 1.07 -6.82 -2.36
N CYS A 61 1.12 -7.55 -3.48
CA CYS A 61 -0.04 -8.27 -4.01
C CYS A 61 -0.60 -9.33 -3.04
N TYR A 62 0.27 -9.90 -2.20
CA TYR A 62 -0.16 -10.81 -1.14
C TYR A 62 -1.03 -10.08 -0.10
N LEU A 63 -0.63 -8.87 0.32
CA LEU A 63 -1.40 -8.07 1.26
C LEU A 63 -2.67 -7.47 0.62
N GLU A 64 -2.66 -7.15 -0.68
CA GLU A 64 -3.87 -6.79 -1.44
C GLU A 64 -4.90 -7.94 -1.42
N LYS A 65 -4.43 -9.18 -1.57
CA LYS A 65 -5.31 -10.35 -1.42
C LYS A 65 -5.86 -10.50 0.00
N LEU A 66 -5.06 -10.26 1.03
CA LEU A 66 -5.59 -10.24 2.40
C LEU A 66 -6.60 -9.11 2.61
N ALA A 67 -6.37 -7.94 2.00
CA ALA A 67 -7.34 -6.85 2.03
C ALA A 67 -8.66 -7.22 1.32
N HIS A 68 -8.60 -7.99 0.22
CA HIS A 68 -9.79 -8.53 -0.45
C HIS A 68 -10.69 -9.32 0.50
N ASN A 69 -10.09 -10.12 1.36
CA ASN A 69 -10.79 -10.92 2.37
C ASN A 69 -11.49 -10.06 3.45
N LEU A 70 -11.01 -8.83 3.65
CA LEU A 70 -11.61 -7.86 4.57
C LEU A 70 -12.69 -6.98 3.95
N VAL A 71 -12.75 -6.88 2.61
CA VAL A 71 -13.78 -6.08 1.93
C VAL A 71 -14.99 -6.90 1.51
N LYS A 72 -14.86 -8.22 1.47
CA LYS A 72 -15.94 -9.16 1.15
C LYS A 72 -16.89 -9.43 2.31
N GLU A 73 -18.07 -9.92 1.96
CA GLU A 73 -19.02 -10.52 2.89
C GLU A 73 -19.15 -12.04 2.62
N PRO A 74 -19.10 -12.90 3.65
CA PRO A 74 -18.77 -12.58 5.04
C PRO A 74 -17.32 -12.12 5.22
N LEU A 75 -17.07 -11.33 6.27
CA LEU A 75 -15.70 -10.92 6.62
C LEU A 75 -14.85 -12.14 6.96
N GLU A 76 -13.71 -12.29 6.30
CA GLU A 76 -12.76 -13.34 6.59
C GLU A 76 -11.67 -12.82 7.54
N CYS A 77 -11.34 -13.61 8.58
CA CYS A 77 -10.23 -13.28 9.48
C CYS A 77 -8.89 -13.49 8.76
N ILE A 78 -8.02 -12.48 8.77
CA ILE A 78 -6.70 -12.55 8.15
C ILE A 78 -5.57 -12.92 9.12
N GLY A 79 -5.89 -13.18 10.39
CA GLY A 79 -4.96 -13.59 11.45
C GLY A 79 -3.98 -12.51 11.92
N SER A 80 -3.12 -12.86 12.88
CA SER A 80 -1.95 -12.07 13.30
C SER A 80 -0.74 -12.42 12.42
N PRO A 81 0.26 -11.52 12.20
CA PRO A 81 0.55 -10.28 12.92
C PRO A 81 0.27 -9.02 12.09
N TYR A 82 -0.85 -8.97 11.34
CA TYR A 82 -1.13 -7.87 10.44
C TYR A 82 -1.76 -6.67 11.14
N LYS A 83 -1.42 -5.47 10.67
CA LYS A 83 -2.15 -4.24 11.02
C LYS A 83 -3.13 -3.91 9.90
N ILE A 84 -4.25 -3.28 10.25
CA ILE A 84 -5.37 -3.09 9.33
C ILE A 84 -5.90 -1.66 9.48
N THR A 85 -6.24 -1.04 8.36
CA THR A 85 -7.16 0.11 8.32
C THR A 85 -8.34 -0.26 7.45
N PHE A 86 -9.53 0.22 7.81
CA PHE A 86 -10.73 0.00 7.02
C PHE A 86 -11.65 1.22 7.09
N ALA A 87 -12.50 1.36 6.08
CA ALA A 87 -13.55 2.35 6.03
C ALA A 87 -14.74 1.81 5.24
N ASP A 88 -15.94 1.99 5.79
CA ASP A 88 -17.21 1.79 5.10
C ASP A 88 -17.79 3.15 4.70
N GLY A 89 -18.56 3.18 3.62
CA GLY A 89 -19.28 4.38 3.22
C GLY A 89 -20.23 4.14 2.06
N PRO A 90 -20.97 5.16 1.60
CA PRO A 90 -21.85 5.02 0.45
C PRO A 90 -21.05 5.09 -0.87
N THR A 91 -21.48 4.35 -1.90
CA THR A 91 -20.77 4.20 -3.19
C THR A 91 -20.61 5.51 -3.95
N ASN A 92 -21.60 6.40 -3.86
CA ASN A 92 -21.55 7.72 -4.51
C ASN A 92 -20.48 8.67 -3.93
N LEU A 93 -19.80 8.30 -2.85
CA LEU A 93 -18.79 9.11 -2.16
C LEU A 93 -17.40 8.49 -2.13
N ILE A 94 -17.07 7.52 -3.00
CA ILE A 94 -15.73 6.91 -3.01
C ILE A 94 -14.68 7.94 -3.45
N LYS A 95 -14.07 8.57 -2.46
CA LYS A 95 -12.95 9.50 -2.60
C LYS A 95 -11.77 8.90 -1.87
N LEU A 96 -11.02 8.02 -2.55
CA LEU A 96 -9.89 7.27 -1.96
C LEU A 96 -8.91 8.18 -1.22
N GLY A 97 -8.56 9.35 -1.78
CA GLY A 97 -7.70 10.32 -1.10
C GLY A 97 -8.27 10.84 0.23
N LYS A 98 -9.60 11.04 0.33
CA LYS A 98 -10.26 11.44 1.58
C LYS A 98 -10.27 10.29 2.59
N ILE A 99 -10.55 9.07 2.14
CA ILE A 99 -10.56 7.86 2.97
C ILE A 99 -9.16 7.63 3.57
N VAL A 100 -8.13 7.60 2.72
CA VAL A 100 -6.74 7.38 3.14
C VAL A 100 -6.23 8.52 4.04
N ASN A 101 -6.57 9.78 3.74
CA ASN A 101 -6.24 10.90 4.63
C ASN A 101 -6.94 10.80 5.99
N GLY A 102 -8.12 10.20 6.06
CA GLY A 102 -8.79 9.90 7.32
C GLY A 102 -7.99 8.94 8.21
N TRP A 103 -7.11 8.12 7.64
CA TRP A 103 -6.23 7.20 8.37
C TRP A 103 -4.88 7.82 8.74
N LYS A 104 -4.66 9.11 8.52
CA LYS A 104 -3.35 9.76 8.70
C LYS A 104 -2.73 9.47 10.06
N ASP A 105 -3.50 9.61 11.14
CA ASP A 105 -2.98 9.39 12.50
C ASP A 105 -2.70 7.90 12.76
N GLN A 106 -3.55 7.00 12.25
CA GLN A 106 -3.33 5.56 12.34
C GLN A 106 -2.04 5.16 11.62
N LEU A 107 -1.83 5.65 10.39
CA LEU A 107 -0.65 5.35 9.58
C LEU A 107 0.63 5.92 10.18
N THR A 108 0.59 7.17 10.64
CA THR A 108 1.73 7.84 11.27
C THR A 108 2.19 7.06 12.51
N ASN A 109 1.23 6.63 13.34
CA ASN A 109 1.50 5.90 14.58
C ASN A 109 1.63 4.37 14.39
N MET A 110 1.55 3.87 13.15
CA MET A 110 1.56 2.43 12.82
C MET A 110 2.94 1.75 13.01
N GLY A 111 3.82 2.23 13.89
CA GLY A 111 5.15 1.66 14.11
C GLY A 111 5.92 1.40 12.79
N ARG A 112 6.79 0.39 12.79
CA ARG A 112 7.53 -0.03 11.60
C ARG A 112 6.75 -1.12 10.86
N VAL A 113 6.30 -0.79 9.65
CA VAL A 113 5.78 -1.70 8.63
C VAL A 113 6.52 -1.41 7.33
N ARG A 114 6.78 -2.44 6.52
CA ARG A 114 7.57 -2.35 5.28
C ARG A 114 6.73 -2.60 4.04
N GLU A 115 5.60 -3.27 4.19
CA GLU A 115 4.73 -3.64 3.09
C GLU A 115 3.27 -3.32 3.40
N PHE A 116 2.51 -3.03 2.35
CA PHE A 116 1.06 -2.90 2.44
C PHE A 116 0.37 -3.36 1.16
N GLY A 117 -0.92 -3.63 1.25
CA GLY A 117 -1.78 -3.83 0.09
C GLY A 117 -3.23 -3.50 0.44
N CYS A 118 -3.98 -2.98 -0.53
CA CYS A 118 -5.31 -2.43 -0.31
C CYS A 118 -6.30 -3.01 -1.31
N ASN A 119 -7.57 -3.09 -0.90
CA ASN A 119 -8.66 -3.49 -1.78
C ASN A 119 -9.91 -2.66 -1.44
N LEU A 120 -10.81 -2.54 -2.42
CA LEU A 120 -12.07 -1.81 -2.38
C LEU A 120 -13.15 -2.71 -3.00
N LEU A 121 -14.21 -2.96 -2.25
CA LEU A 121 -15.41 -3.60 -2.78
C LEU A 121 -16.58 -2.63 -2.74
N GLN A 122 -17.39 -2.63 -3.81
CA GLN A 122 -18.68 -1.96 -3.87
C GLN A 122 -19.79 -3.02 -3.84
N PHE A 123 -20.77 -2.85 -2.98
CA PHE A 123 -21.91 -3.75 -2.80
C PHE A 123 -23.19 -2.91 -2.66
N GLY A 124 -23.97 -2.88 -3.74
CA GLY A 124 -25.15 -2.02 -3.83
C GLY A 124 -24.78 -0.54 -3.72
N ASP A 125 -25.39 0.15 -2.76
CA ASP A 125 -25.19 1.57 -2.46
C ASP A 125 -24.03 1.82 -1.48
N LYS A 126 -23.29 0.79 -1.10
CA LYS A 126 -22.18 0.85 -0.13
C LYS A 126 -20.86 0.41 -0.73
N HIS A 127 -19.80 0.88 -0.11
CA HIS A 127 -18.44 0.43 -0.37
C HIS A 127 -17.72 0.13 0.94
N ARG A 128 -16.72 -0.75 0.85
CA ARG A 128 -15.72 -0.99 1.89
C ARG A 128 -14.33 -0.90 1.29
N VAL A 129 -13.46 -0.14 1.94
CA VAL A 129 -12.02 -0.13 1.66
C VAL A 129 -11.29 -0.75 2.84
N ALA A 130 -10.31 -1.60 2.56
CA ALA A 130 -9.38 -2.09 3.56
C ALA A 130 -7.94 -2.02 3.05
N CYS A 131 -7.00 -1.79 3.96
CA CYS A 131 -5.58 -1.96 3.71
C CYS A 131 -4.96 -2.81 4.82
N VAL A 132 -4.04 -3.68 4.43
CA VAL A 132 -3.32 -4.59 5.32
C VAL A 132 -1.84 -4.24 5.28
N TYR A 133 -1.19 -4.21 6.45
CA TYR A 133 0.19 -3.78 6.63
C TYR A 133 1.02 -4.81 7.39
N LYS A 134 2.29 -4.95 7.00
CA LYS A 134 3.27 -5.86 7.62
C LYS A 134 4.64 -5.19 7.75
#